data_AF-A0A6J4PNB7-F1
#
_entry.id   AF-A0A6J4PNB7-F1
#
_cell.length_a   1.000
_cell.length_b   1.000
_cell.length_c   1.000
_cell.angle_alpha   90.00
_cell.angle_beta   90.00
_cell.angle_gamma   90.00
#
_symmetry.space_group_name_H-M   'P 1'
#
loop_
_entity.id
_entity.type
_entity.pdbx_description
1 polymer ?
#
loop_
_entity_poly.entity_id
_entity_poly.type
_entity_poly.pdbx_seq_one_letter_code
_entity_poly.pdbx_strand_id
1 'polypeptide(L)'
;MGAEEGRTSSRLGLRGELLAPNGYLHAATVVALTGTSCGHGTFANLPDGAERFTTIELESIFLGTARRGTSSARRGASTAGVPPRCGTPPLQARRRPSHSPTARK
;
A
#
# COMPACT_ATOMS: atom_id res chain seq x y z
N MET A 1 -8.49 1.39 -8.92
CA MET A 1 -7.12 1.93 -8.91
C MET A 1 -7.22 3.36 -9.41
N GLY A 2 -6.49 4.31 -8.82
CA GLY A 2 -6.51 5.72 -9.21
C GLY A 2 -5.09 6.24 -9.43
N ALA A 3 -4.91 7.09 -10.44
CA ALA A 3 -3.66 7.77 -10.74
C ALA A 3 -3.92 9.29 -10.79
N GLU A 4 -3.07 10.04 -10.11
CA GLU A 4 -3.02 11.50 -10.12
C GLU A 4 -1.57 11.91 -10.38
N GLU A 5 -1.33 13.17 -10.76
CA GLU A 5 0.02 13.67 -11.06
C GLU A 5 1.01 13.26 -9.95
N GLY A 6 1.97 12.42 -10.31
CA GLY A 6 2.97 11.91 -9.39
C GLY A 6 2.46 11.03 -8.24
N ARG A 7 1.26 10.45 -8.28
CA ARG A 7 0.85 9.40 -7.32
C ARG A 7 -0.02 8.32 -7.95
N THR A 8 0.15 7.09 -7.47
CA THR A 8 -0.74 5.96 -7.79
C THR A 8 -1.27 5.36 -6.51
N SER A 9 -2.57 5.05 -6.51
CA SER A 9 -3.27 4.46 -5.37
C SER A 9 -4.08 3.24 -5.79
N SER A 10 -4.00 2.20 -4.97
CA SER A 10 -4.70 0.94 -5.17
C SER A 10 -5.39 0.51 -3.89
N ARG A 11 -6.51 -0.20 -4.06
CA ARG A 11 -7.35 -0.66 -2.96
C ARG A 11 -7.86 -2.07 -3.27
N LEU A 12 -7.74 -2.98 -2.31
CA LEU A 12 -8.16 -4.37 -2.45
C LEU A 12 -9.03 -4.78 -1.25
N GLY A 13 -10.30 -5.07 -1.53
CA GLY A 13 -11.21 -5.63 -0.53
C GLY A 13 -10.70 -6.99 -0.06
N LEU A 14 -10.61 -7.18 1.27
CA LEU A 14 -10.14 -8.44 1.85
C LEU A 14 -11.24 -9.48 1.81
N ARG A 15 -10.90 -10.67 1.33
CA ARG A 15 -11.78 -11.83 1.19
C ARG A 15 -11.11 -13.06 1.80
N GLY A 16 -11.88 -14.11 2.06
CA GLY A 16 -11.39 -15.31 2.74
C GLY A 16 -10.23 -15.98 1.99
N GLU A 17 -10.28 -15.94 0.66
CA GLU A 17 -9.28 -16.53 -0.25
C GLU A 17 -7.92 -15.82 -0.21
N LEU A 18 -7.87 -14.60 0.35
CA LEU A 18 -6.64 -13.82 0.50
C LEU A 18 -5.97 -14.05 1.87
N LEU A 19 -6.59 -14.84 2.75
CA LEU A 19 -6.06 -15.16 4.06
C LEU A 19 -5.12 -16.36 3.97
N ALA A 20 -4.05 -16.33 4.77
CA ALA A 20 -3.22 -17.49 5.03
C ALA A 20 -3.97 -18.50 5.94
N PRO A 21 -3.49 -19.75 6.06
CA PRO A 21 -4.15 -20.78 6.89
C PRO A 21 -4.37 -20.39 8.36
N ASN A 22 -3.60 -19.42 8.87
CA ASN A 22 -3.75 -18.89 10.22
C ASN A 22 -4.89 -17.85 10.37
N GLY A 23 -5.67 -17.59 9.30
CA GLY A 23 -6.81 -16.68 9.30
C GLY A 23 -6.45 -15.19 9.23
N TYR A 24 -5.19 -14.85 8.98
CA TYR A 24 -4.73 -13.47 8.73
C TYR A 24 -4.41 -13.25 7.26
N LEU A 25 -4.41 -11.98 6.83
CA LEU A 25 -4.08 -11.59 5.47
C LEU A 25 -2.70 -12.15 5.09
N HIS A 26 -2.64 -12.87 3.97
CA HIS A 26 -1.38 -13.40 3.50
C HIS A 26 -0.46 -12.23 3.12
N ALA A 27 0.76 -12.24 3.65
CA ALA A 27 1.80 -11.25 3.34
C ALA A 27 1.99 -11.02 1.83
N ALA A 28 1.97 -12.09 1.02
CA ALA A 28 2.05 -12.04 -0.44
C ALA A 28 0.96 -11.17 -1.09
N THR A 29 -0.25 -11.09 -0.51
CA THR A 29 -1.31 -10.21 -1.01
C THR A 29 -0.90 -8.74 -0.93
N VAL A 30 -0.23 -8.34 0.15
CA VAL A 30 0.26 -6.96 0.33
C VAL A 30 1.42 -6.67 -0.62
N VAL A 31 2.34 -7.62 -0.76
CA VAL A 31 3.48 -7.51 -1.69
C VAL A 31 3.00 -7.38 -3.12
N ALA A 32 2.07 -8.24 -3.56
CA ALA A 32 1.51 -8.22 -4.91
C ALA A 32 0.75 -6.92 -5.20
N LEU A 33 -0.11 -6.46 -4.28
CA LEU A 33 -0.82 -5.19 -4.44
C LEU A 33 0.15 -4.02 -4.57
N THR A 34 1.18 -4.00 -3.72
CA THR A 34 2.20 -2.96 -3.71
C THR A 34 3.02 -2.98 -5.00
N GLY A 35 3.63 -4.13 -5.34
CA GLY A 35 4.43 -4.28 -6.56
C GLY A 35 3.65 -3.93 -7.83
N THR A 36 2.39 -4.37 -7.93
CA THR A 36 1.51 -4.01 -9.05
C THR A 36 1.28 -2.49 -9.13
N SER A 37 1.08 -1.84 -7.99
CA SER A 37 0.87 -0.39 -7.91
C SER A 37 2.12 0.39 -8.28
N CYS A 38 3.28 -0.01 -7.76
CA CYS A 38 4.55 0.61 -8.08
C CYS A 38 4.86 0.44 -9.58
N GLY A 39 4.61 -0.76 -10.14
CA GLY A 39 4.81 -1.07 -11.55
C GLY A 39 3.92 -0.27 -12.50
N HIS A 40 2.62 -0.20 -12.25
CA HIS A 40 1.73 0.67 -13.04
C HIS A 40 2.14 2.14 -12.95
N GLY A 41 2.56 2.60 -11.76
CA GLY A 41 3.09 3.95 -11.59
C GLY A 41 4.35 4.19 -12.40
N THR A 42 5.27 3.23 -12.48
CA THR A 42 6.47 3.33 -13.33
C THR A 42 6.10 3.36 -14.80
N PHE A 43 5.23 2.45 -15.24
CA PHE A 43 4.78 2.40 -16.64
C PHE A 43 4.16 3.71 -17.10
N ALA A 44 3.32 4.33 -16.26
CA ALA A 44 2.68 5.60 -16.55
C ALA A 44 3.66 6.80 -16.59
N ASN A 45 4.90 6.64 -16.13
CA ASN A 45 5.92 7.69 -16.08
C ASN A 45 7.19 7.26 -16.85
N LEU A 46 7.05 6.36 -17.83
CA LEU A 46 8.18 6.01 -18.69
C LEU A 46 8.66 7.25 -19.46
N PRO A 47 9.97 7.43 -19.63
CA PRO A 47 10.50 8.49 -20.47
C PRO A 47 10.11 8.26 -21.93
N ASP A 48 10.11 9.33 -22.73
CA ASP A 48 9.80 9.25 -24.16
C ASP A 48 10.71 8.22 -24.86
N GLY A 49 10.09 7.35 -25.65
CA GLY A 49 10.77 6.26 -26.35
C GLY A 49 11.04 5.00 -25.54
N ALA A 50 10.74 4.97 -24.23
CA ALA A 50 10.80 3.73 -23.45
C ALA A 50 9.50 2.92 -23.56
N GLU A 51 9.61 1.63 -23.86
CA GLU A 51 8.45 0.76 -24.09
C GLU A 51 8.04 -0.07 -22.86
N ARG A 52 9.01 -0.43 -22.01
CA ARG A 52 8.83 -1.41 -20.92
C ARG A 52 9.70 -1.08 -19.73
N PHE A 53 9.38 -1.72 -18.61
CA PHE A 53 10.21 -1.74 -17.41
C PHE A 53 10.17 -3.14 -16.79
N THR A 54 11.12 -3.40 -15.90
CA THR A 54 11.16 -4.59 -15.04
C THR A 54 11.44 -4.15 -13.62
N THR A 55 10.75 -4.74 -12.65
CA THR A 55 11.07 -4.55 -11.23
C THR A 55 12.37 -5.29 -10.90
N ILE A 56 13.38 -4.55 -10.46
CA ILE A 56 14.66 -5.11 -10.02
C ILE A 56 14.58 -5.59 -8.57
N GLU A 57 13.91 -4.81 -7.71
CA GLU A 57 13.87 -5.03 -6.27
C GLU A 57 12.52 -4.55 -5.71
N LEU A 58 12.06 -5.24 -4.66
CA LEU A 58 10.86 -4.89 -3.91
C LEU A 58 11.01 -5.35 -2.46
N GLU A 59 11.30 -4.41 -1.58
CA GLU A 59 11.29 -4.63 -0.14
C GLU A 59 9.91 -4.33 0.47
N SER A 60 9.53 -5.11 1.48
CA SER A 60 8.30 -4.90 2.23
C SER A 60 8.53 -5.20 3.70
N ILE A 61 8.09 -4.29 4.56
CA ILE A 61 8.15 -4.44 6.02
C ILE A 61 6.71 -4.47 6.54
N PHE A 62 6.34 -5.57 7.20
CA PHE A 62 4.99 -5.78 7.71
C PHE A 62 4.85 -5.22 9.13
N LEU A 63 4.16 -4.08 9.28
CA LEU A 63 3.97 -3.39 10.56
C LEU A 63 2.72 -3.84 11.34
N GLY A 64 1.88 -4.68 10.73
CA GLY A 64 0.62 -5.10 11.32
C GLY A 64 -0.08 -6.16 10.47
N THR A 65 -1.22 -6.63 10.95
CA THR A 65 -2.00 -7.71 10.32
C THR A 65 -3.46 -7.32 10.14
N ALA A 66 -4.18 -8.04 9.29
CA ALA A 66 -5.60 -7.82 9.01
C ALA A 66 -6.33 -9.15 8.79
N ARG A 67 -7.63 -9.20 9.07
CA ARG A 67 -8.49 -10.37 8.76
C ARG A 67 -9.68 -10.01 7.86
N ARG A 68 -10.10 -8.74 7.86
CA ARG A 68 -11.26 -8.20 7.13
C ARG A 68 -11.02 -6.74 6.81
N GLY A 69 -11.87 -6.17 5.95
CA GLY A 69 -11.80 -4.77 5.57
C GLY A 69 -11.12 -4.59 4.22
N THR A 70 -10.19 -3.66 4.12
CA THR A 70 -9.58 -3.33 2.84
C THR A 70 -8.13 -2.90 3.00
N SER A 71 -7.25 -3.51 2.21
CA SER A 71 -5.87 -3.07 2.07
C SER A 71 -5.77 -1.96 1.02
N SER A 72 -4.82 -1.04 1.23
CA SER A 72 -4.53 0.04 0.30
C SER A 72 -3.03 0.20 0.12
N ALA A 73 -2.60 0.42 -1.12
CA ALA A 73 -1.23 0.75 -1.46
C ALA A 73 -1.19 2.16 -2.07
N ARG A 74 -0.16 2.93 -1.73
CA ARG A 74 0.13 4.22 -2.36
C ARG A 74 1.59 4.30 -2.75
N ARG A 75 1.83 4.81 -3.95
CA ARG A 75 3.15 5.14 -4.48
C ARG A 75 3.21 6.65 -4.70
N GLY A 76 4.22 7.29 -4.13
CA GLY A 76 4.59 8.66 -4.49
C GLY A 76 5.53 8.68 -5.69
N ALA A 77 5.54 9.78 -6.44
CA ALA A 77 6.49 9.99 -7.53
C ALA A 77 7.91 9.87 -7.00
N SER A 78 8.74 9.21 -7.79
CA SER A 78 10.18 9.17 -7.60
C SER A 78 10.81 9.49 -8.95
N THR A 79 11.88 10.27 -8.93
CA THR A 79 12.70 10.59 -10.10
C THR A 79 13.18 9.29 -10.76
N ALA A 80 13.25 9.27 -12.09
CA ALA A 80 13.76 8.13 -12.83
C ALA A 80 15.12 7.68 -12.27
N GLY A 81 15.24 6.39 -11.91
CA GLY A 81 16.44 5.80 -11.31
C GLY A 81 16.46 5.73 -9.78
N VAL A 82 15.51 6.34 -9.07
CA VAL A 82 15.35 6.17 -7.62
C VAL A 82 14.24 5.14 -7.33
N PRO A 83 14.46 4.13 -6.47
CA PRO A 83 13.44 3.13 -6.16
C PRO A 83 12.22 3.81 -5.50
N PRO A 84 11.00 3.58 -6.01
CA PRO A 84 9.81 4.19 -5.45
C PRO A 84 9.56 3.64 -4.04
N ARG A 85 9.47 4.52 -3.04
CA ARG A 85 8.99 4.13 -1.71
C ARG A 85 7.48 3.96 -1.77
N CYS A 86 7.05 2.71 -1.85
CA CYS A 86 5.63 2.38 -1.70
C CYS A 86 5.30 2.24 -0.22
N GLY A 87 4.60 3.23 0.33
CA GLY A 87 4.13 3.21 1.72
C GLY A 87 2.76 2.56 1.81
N THR A 88 2.63 1.46 2.56
CA THR A 88 1.33 1.10 3.13
C THR A 88 1.04 2.08 4.26
N PRO A 89 -0.04 2.89 4.23
CA PRO A 89 -0.44 3.59 5.44
C PRO A 89 -0.66 2.56 6.55
N PRO A 90 -0.29 2.84 7.80
CA PRO A 90 -0.69 1.97 8.91
C PRO A 90 -2.21 1.85 8.88
N LEU A 91 -2.72 0.62 8.78
CA LEU A 91 -4.13 0.34 8.98
C LEU A 91 -4.47 0.82 10.40
N GLN A 92 -5.17 1.96 10.49
CA GLN A 92 -5.56 2.69 11.70
C GLN A 92 -5.04 2.12 13.04
N ALA A 93 -3.96 2.68 13.56
CA ALA A 93 -3.82 2.74 15.01
C ALA A 93 -5.05 3.51 15.52
N ARG A 94 -5.97 2.82 16.20
CA ARG A 94 -7.11 3.46 16.86
C ARG A 94 -6.61 4.69 17.61
N ARG A 95 -7.22 5.85 17.39
CA ARG A 95 -7.03 6.98 18.30
C ARG A 95 -7.41 6.49 19.70
N ARG A 96 -6.53 6.68 20.69
CA ARG A 96 -6.94 6.59 22.11
C ARG A 96 -8.15 7.53 22.27
N PRO A 97 -9.24 7.11 22.93
CA PRO A 97 -10.26 8.08 23.31
C PRO A 97 -9.58 9.15 24.16
N SER A 98 -9.73 10.41 23.75
CA SER A 98 -9.36 11.54 24.59
C SER A 98 -10.28 11.50 25.80
N HIS A 99 -9.74 11.12 26.96
CA HIS A 99 -10.40 11.42 28.22
C HIS A 99 -10.43 12.94 28.38
N SER A 100 -11.62 13.54 28.26
CA SER A 100 -11.88 14.91 28.70
C SER A 100 -12.02 14.92 30.23
N PRO A 101 -11.20 15.65 30.99
CA PRO A 101 -11.33 15.71 32.44
C PRO A 101 -12.21 16.89 32.83
N THR A 102 -13.52 16.81 32.63
CA THR A 102 -14.46 17.79 33.23
C THR A 102 -15.84 17.18 33.46
N ALA A 103 -16.00 16.56 34.63
CA ALA A 103 -17.26 16.56 35.37
C ALA A 103 -16.91 16.36 36.84
N ARG A 104 -16.57 17.46 37.53
CA ARG A 104 -16.51 17.50 38.99
C ARG A 104 -17.63 18.42 39.46
N LYS A 105 -18.58 17.77 40.14
CA LYS A 105 -19.77 18.27 40.83
C LYS A 105 -20.93 18.72 39.97
#